data_AF-A0A498QGJ4-F1
#
_entry.id   AF-A0A498QGJ4-F1
#
_cell.length_a   1.000
_cell.length_b   1.000
_cell.length_c   1.000
_cell.angle_alpha   90.00
_cell.angle_beta   90.00
_cell.angle_gamma   90.00
#
_symmetry.space_group_name_H-M   'P 1'
#
loop_
_entity.id
_entity.type
_entity.pdbx_description
1 polymer ?
#
loop_
_entity_poly.entity_id
_entity_poly.type
_entity_poly.pdbx_seq_one_letter_code
_entity_poly.pdbx_strand_id
1 'polypeptide(L)'
;MADYATPLRDHVTLTCRSVDRIFLQAYVPKLQSVGGVCQFLYWQKGFGIPLSAAFGTIGDAYVAEVYRWAKAHGVPVRRFAKGENKEEIARPLIEAAEREGGDGKVVLIGIAQEKTPVWRSWKAKGQEHAAHPHMEWGRQMGFVNHFYFY
;
A
#
# COMPACT_ATOMS: atom_id res chain seq x y z
N MET A 1 30.96 -32.74 7.12
CA MET A 1 30.02 -31.59 7.03
C MET A 1 28.95 -31.80 8.07
N ALA A 2 28.82 -30.90 9.04
CA ALA A 2 27.75 -30.99 10.04
C ALA A 2 26.43 -30.60 9.38
N ASP A 3 25.47 -31.52 9.36
CA ASP A 3 24.12 -31.28 8.86
C ASP A 3 23.34 -30.46 9.90
N TYR A 4 23.23 -29.16 9.65
CA TYR A 4 22.46 -28.22 10.47
C TYR A 4 20.95 -28.54 10.50
N ALA A 5 20.45 -29.45 9.65
CA ALA A 5 19.03 -29.82 9.65
C ALA A 5 18.63 -30.65 10.88
N THR A 6 19.55 -31.40 11.49
CA THR A 6 19.22 -32.30 12.60
C THR A 6 18.89 -31.54 13.91
N PRO A 7 19.68 -30.55 14.36
CA PRO A 7 19.34 -29.75 15.54
C PRO A 7 18.11 -28.85 15.35
N LEU A 8 17.84 -28.42 14.12
CA LEU A 8 16.70 -27.53 13.83
C LEU A 8 15.35 -28.25 13.89
N ARG A 9 15.29 -29.57 13.63
CA ARG A 9 14.04 -30.33 13.62
C ARG A 9 13.31 -30.33 14.97
N ASP A 10 14.04 -30.35 16.08
CA ASP A 10 13.45 -30.40 17.42
C ASP A 10 13.16 -29.00 18.01
N HIS A 11 13.59 -27.93 17.31
CA HIS A 11 13.44 -26.54 17.75
C HIS A 11 12.57 -25.67 16.83
N VAL A 12 12.18 -26.18 15.65
CA VAL A 12 11.23 -25.51 14.76
C VAL A 12 9.82 -25.98 15.09
N THR A 13 9.04 -25.12 15.76
CA THR A 13 7.65 -25.38 16.13
C THR A 13 6.65 -25.14 14.99
N LEU A 14 7.11 -24.54 13.88
CA LEU A 14 6.29 -24.26 12.70
C LEU A 14 7.03 -24.64 11.42
N THR A 15 6.55 -25.70 10.76
CA THR A 15 6.98 -26.09 9.42
C THR A 15 5.94 -25.59 8.42
N CYS A 16 6.21 -24.46 7.76
CA CYS A 16 5.34 -23.93 6.72
C CYS A 16 5.78 -24.49 5.36
N ARG A 17 4.92 -25.32 4.73
CA ARG A 17 5.21 -25.89 3.39
C ARG A 17 5.07 -24.84 2.28
N SER A 18 4.11 -23.93 2.43
CA SER A 18 3.86 -22.82 1.51
C SER A 18 3.16 -21.68 2.25
N VAL A 19 3.52 -20.45 1.91
CA VAL A 19 2.79 -19.26 2.34
C VAL A 19 1.86 -18.87 1.21
N ASP A 20 0.55 -19.04 1.41
CA ASP A 20 -0.46 -18.65 0.42
C ASP A 20 -0.65 -17.13 0.35
N ARG A 21 -0.44 -16.43 1.48
CA ARG A 21 -0.60 -14.98 1.56
C ARG A 21 0.24 -14.33 2.66
N ILE A 22 0.85 -13.19 2.32
CA ILE A 22 1.51 -12.30 3.28
C ILE A 22 0.69 -11.02 3.39
N PHE A 23 0.12 -10.75 4.56
CA PHE A 23 -0.49 -9.46 4.86
C PHE A 23 0.53 -8.54 5.55
N LEU A 24 1.03 -7.56 4.81
CA LEU A 24 1.91 -6.54 5.38
C LEU A 24 1.09 -5.35 5.88
N GLN A 25 0.66 -5.41 7.15
CA GLN A 25 0.05 -4.27 7.82
C GLN A 25 1.13 -3.39 8.44
N ALA A 26 1.57 -2.36 7.70
CA ALA A 26 2.53 -1.39 8.23
C ALA A 26 1.82 -0.39 9.16
N TYR A 27 2.29 -0.28 10.40
CA TYR A 27 1.89 0.75 11.34
C TYR A 27 3.01 1.79 11.46
N VAL A 28 2.72 3.04 11.15
CA VAL A 28 3.66 4.16 11.32
C VAL A 28 3.15 5.03 12.47
N PRO A 29 3.71 4.93 13.69
CA PRO A 29 3.17 5.61 14.87
C PRO A 29 3.07 7.13 14.69
N LYS A 30 4.09 7.74 14.08
CA LYS A 30 4.15 9.19 13.85
C LYS A 30 3.08 9.70 12.87
N LEU A 31 2.46 8.84 12.06
CA LEU A 31 1.40 9.24 11.13
C LEU A 31 -0.02 9.02 11.69
N GLN A 32 -0.12 8.64 12.96
CA GLN A 32 -1.41 8.42 13.62
C GLN A 32 -1.98 9.66 14.34
N SER A 33 -1.22 10.76 14.41
CA SER A 33 -1.68 12.03 14.95
C SER A 33 -1.56 13.15 13.92
N VAL A 34 -2.41 14.18 14.06
CA VAL A 34 -2.38 15.37 13.19
C VAL A 34 -0.99 16.02 13.22
N GLY A 35 -0.43 16.24 14.41
CA GLY A 35 0.88 16.88 14.57
C GLY A 35 1.99 16.12 13.85
N GLY A 36 2.00 14.79 13.94
CA GLY A 36 3.02 13.98 13.27
C GLY A 36 2.84 13.91 11.75
N VAL A 37 1.60 13.95 11.25
CA VAL A 37 1.32 14.12 9.81
C VAL A 37 1.82 15.48 9.31
N CYS A 38 1.51 16.57 10.02
CA CYS A 38 1.99 17.90 9.64
C CYS A 38 3.52 17.96 9.63
N GLN A 39 4.16 17.36 10.63
CA GLN A 39 5.62 17.30 10.70
C GLN A 39 6.21 16.50 9.52
N PHE A 40 5.61 15.37 9.16
CA PHE A 40 6.01 14.58 8.01
C PHE A 40 5.92 15.37 6.70
N LEU A 41 4.77 16.01 6.44
CA LEU A 41 4.55 16.78 5.22
C LEU A 41 5.51 17.96 5.11
N TYR A 42 5.73 18.69 6.20
CA TYR A 42 6.59 19.86 6.20
C TYR A 42 8.08 19.47 6.17
N TRP A 43 8.56 18.71 7.15
CA TRP A 43 10.00 18.47 7.35
C TRP A 43 10.55 17.37 6.45
N GLN A 44 9.79 16.30 6.20
CA GLN A 44 10.30 15.16 5.41
C GLN A 44 9.93 15.26 3.93
N LYS A 45 8.80 15.88 3.61
CA LYS A 45 8.33 16.03 2.22
C LYS A 45 8.48 17.45 1.66
N GLY A 46 8.87 18.43 2.48
CA GLY A 46 9.20 19.78 2.01
C GLY A 46 7.99 20.61 1.58
N PHE A 47 6.77 20.22 1.95
CA PHE A 47 5.58 21.01 1.64
C PHE A 47 5.54 22.25 2.54
N GLY A 48 5.61 23.44 1.94
CA GLY A 48 5.65 24.71 2.69
C GLY A 48 4.43 24.95 3.58
N ILE A 49 3.26 24.43 3.20
CA ILE A 49 2.08 24.36 4.06
C ILE A 49 1.61 22.90 4.12
N PRO A 50 1.57 22.27 5.30
CA PRO A 50 1.07 20.90 5.42
C PRO A 50 -0.43 20.90 5.17
N LEU A 51 -0.85 20.33 4.04
CA LEU A 51 -2.24 20.19 3.62
C LEU A 51 -2.52 18.76 3.23
N SER A 52 -3.74 18.28 3.44
CA SER A 52 -4.13 16.94 2.99
C SER A 52 -4.05 16.77 1.47
N ALA A 53 -4.08 17.86 0.70
CA ALA A 53 -3.87 17.84 -0.74
C ALA A 53 -2.48 17.29 -1.14
N ALA A 54 -1.46 17.47 -0.27
CA ALA A 54 -0.12 16.93 -0.49
C ALA A 54 -0.10 15.39 -0.59
N PHE A 55 -1.05 14.72 0.07
CA PHE A 55 -1.20 13.26 -0.06
C PHE A 55 -1.65 12.84 -1.46
N GLY A 56 -2.33 13.71 -2.22
CA GLY A 56 -2.64 13.47 -3.63
C GLY A 56 -1.35 13.33 -4.43
N THR A 57 -0.44 14.31 -4.34
CA THR A 57 0.87 14.27 -5.02
C THR A 57 1.71 13.07 -4.62
N ILE A 58 1.77 12.74 -3.32
CA ILE A 58 2.51 11.56 -2.84
C ILE A 58 1.88 10.27 -3.39
N GLY A 59 0.54 10.18 -3.35
CA GLY A 59 -0.22 9.05 -3.85
C GLY A 59 -0.05 8.85 -5.35
N ASP A 60 -0.13 9.92 -6.14
CA ASP A 60 0.04 9.89 -7.59
C ASP A 60 1.44 9.43 -7.98
N ALA A 61 2.47 9.91 -7.28
CA ALA A 61 3.85 9.44 -7.48
C ALA A 61 3.98 7.94 -7.16
N TYR A 62 3.40 7.47 -6.05
CA TYR A 62 3.38 6.05 -5.71
C TYR A 62 2.68 5.20 -6.79
N VAL A 63 1.50 5.64 -7.24
CA VAL A 63 0.75 4.95 -8.29
C VAL A 63 1.57 4.90 -9.58
N ALA A 64 2.20 6.00 -9.99
CA ALA A 64 3.06 6.04 -11.16
C ALA A 64 4.22 5.05 -11.08
N GLU A 65 4.87 4.95 -9.91
CA GLU A 65 5.95 3.98 -9.68
C GLU A 65 5.48 2.53 -9.75
N VAL A 66 4.28 2.21 -9.24
CA VAL A 66 3.69 0.87 -9.40
C VAL A 66 3.47 0.53 -10.87
N TYR A 67 2.89 1.45 -11.66
CA TYR A 67 2.72 1.22 -13.11
C TYR A 67 4.06 1.11 -13.85
N ARG A 68 5.05 1.92 -13.47
CA ARG A 68 6.41 1.86 -14.04
C ARG A 68 7.06 0.50 -13.77
N TRP A 69 6.96 0.03 -12.53
CA TRP A 69 7.47 -1.28 -12.13
C TRP A 69 6.76 -2.41 -12.88
N ALA A 70 5.43 -2.38 -12.95
CA ALA A 70 4.63 -3.39 -13.65
C ALA A 70 5.02 -3.48 -15.13
N LYS A 71 5.15 -2.33 -15.80
CA LYS A 71 5.60 -2.26 -17.20
C LYS A 71 7.00 -2.82 -17.39
N ALA A 72 7.94 -2.50 -16.49
CA ALA A 72 9.32 -2.97 -16.58
C ALA A 72 9.43 -4.50 -16.42
N HIS A 73 8.51 -5.13 -15.69
CA HIS A 73 8.50 -6.57 -15.44
C HIS A 73 7.45 -7.34 -16.27
N GLY A 74 6.75 -6.66 -17.19
CA GLY A 74 5.69 -7.28 -18.01
C GLY A 74 4.49 -7.77 -17.21
N VAL A 75 4.27 -7.26 -15.99
CA VAL A 75 3.20 -7.70 -15.10
C VAL A 75 1.89 -7.00 -15.48
N PRO A 76 0.79 -7.73 -15.73
CA PRO A 76 -0.49 -7.12 -16.04
C PRO A 76 -1.05 -6.37 -14.84
N VAL A 77 -1.65 -5.19 -15.10
CA VAL A 77 -2.37 -4.40 -14.10
C VAL A 77 -3.85 -4.42 -14.42
N ARG A 78 -4.69 -4.89 -13.49
CA ARG A 78 -6.15 -5.00 -13.67
C ARG A 78 -6.89 -4.18 -12.62
N ARG A 79 -7.89 -3.42 -13.04
CA ARG A 79 -8.90 -2.85 -12.12
C ARG A 79 -10.04 -3.85 -11.92
N PHE A 80 -10.32 -4.20 -10.68
CA PHE A 80 -11.42 -5.09 -10.33
C PHE A 80 -12.76 -4.35 -10.32
N ALA A 81 -13.77 -4.97 -10.91
CA ALA A 81 -15.15 -4.53 -10.80
C ALA A 81 -15.80 -5.02 -9.50
N LYS A 82 -16.88 -4.38 -9.10
CA LYS A 82 -17.65 -4.77 -7.91
C LYS A 82 -18.20 -6.20 -8.10
N GLY A 83 -17.95 -7.06 -7.13
CA GLY A 83 -18.44 -8.44 -7.12
C GLY A 83 -17.51 -9.45 -7.81
N GLU A 84 -16.41 -9.01 -8.42
CA GLU A 84 -15.40 -9.93 -8.96
C GLU A 84 -14.65 -10.65 -7.81
N ASN A 85 -14.47 -11.96 -7.96
CA ASN A 85 -13.61 -12.74 -7.09
C ASN A 85 -12.16 -12.60 -7.55
N LYS A 86 -11.41 -11.78 -6.82
CA LYS A 86 -10.01 -11.45 -7.13
C LYS A 86 -9.12 -12.70 -7.18
N GLU A 87 -9.37 -13.66 -6.29
CA GLU A 87 -8.61 -14.92 -6.18
C GLU A 87 -8.85 -15.82 -7.38
N GLU A 88 -10.11 -15.93 -7.83
CA GLU A 88 -10.46 -16.73 -8.99
C GLU A 88 -9.84 -16.17 -10.28
N ILE A 89 -9.71 -14.84 -10.37
CA ILE A 89 -9.04 -14.17 -11.49
C ILE A 89 -7.52 -14.38 -11.45
N ALA A 90 -6.91 -14.32 -10.26
CA ALA A 90 -5.46 -14.47 -10.11
C ALA A 90 -4.99 -15.93 -10.22
N ARG A 91 -5.80 -16.89 -9.76
CA ARG A 91 -5.47 -18.33 -9.71
C ARG A 91 -4.89 -18.91 -11.00
N PRO A 92 -5.48 -18.74 -12.20
CA PRO A 92 -4.90 -19.30 -13.42
C PRO A 92 -3.52 -18.71 -13.76
N LEU A 93 -3.25 -17.47 -13.38
CA LEU A 93 -1.94 -16.84 -13.58
C LEU A 93 -0.90 -17.40 -12.60
N ILE A 94 -1.30 -17.62 -11.35
CA ILE A 94 -0.48 -18.25 -10.31
C ILE A 94 -0.13 -19.69 -10.72
N GLU A 95 -1.12 -20.49 -11.12
CA GLU A 95 -0.93 -21.88 -11.56
C GLU A 95 -0.07 -21.98 -12.84
N ALA A 96 -0.12 -20.97 -13.71
CA ALA A 96 0.77 -20.89 -14.87
C ALA A 96 2.23 -20.63 -14.44
N ALA A 97 2.44 -19.70 -13.51
CA ALA A 97 3.78 -19.42 -12.99
C ALA A 97 4.36 -20.59 -12.18
N GLU A 98 3.53 -21.30 -11.40
CA GLU A 98 3.95 -22.49 -10.67
C GLU A 98 4.43 -23.60 -11.62
N ARG A 99 3.72 -23.82 -12.74
CA ARG A 99 4.11 -24.80 -13.77
C ARG A 99 5.40 -24.42 -14.51
N GLU A 100 5.66 -23.13 -14.69
CA GLU A 100 6.92 -22.63 -15.27
C GLU A 100 8.09 -22.89 -14.32
N GLY A 101 7.84 -22.86 -13.01
CA GLY A 101 8.85 -23.03 -11.97
C GLY A 101 9.80 -21.83 -11.87
N GLY A 102 10.83 -21.98 -11.02
CA GLY A 102 11.83 -20.93 -10.77
C GLY A 102 11.52 -20.08 -9.53
N ASP A 103 12.10 -18.88 -9.51
CA ASP A 103 11.94 -17.95 -8.39
C ASP A 103 10.52 -17.36 -8.35
N GLY A 104 10.04 -17.04 -7.15
CA GLY A 104 8.74 -16.40 -6.96
C GLY A 104 8.67 -15.05 -7.69
N LYS A 105 7.60 -14.85 -8.48
CA LYS A 105 7.36 -13.63 -9.26
C LYS A 105 5.92 -13.15 -9.08
N VAL A 106 5.71 -11.84 -9.23
CA VAL A 106 4.37 -11.26 -9.29
C VAL A 106 3.76 -11.55 -10.66
N VAL A 107 2.58 -12.13 -10.68
CA VAL A 107 1.85 -12.53 -11.89
C VAL A 107 0.71 -11.58 -12.23
N LEU A 108 0.21 -10.81 -11.25
CA LEU A 108 -0.86 -9.85 -11.44
C LEU A 108 -0.80 -8.74 -10.40
N ILE A 109 -0.99 -7.49 -10.85
CA ILE A 109 -1.33 -6.38 -9.95
C ILE A 109 -2.81 -6.05 -10.09
N GLY A 110 -3.56 -6.31 -9.03
CA GLY A 110 -4.97 -5.97 -8.92
C GLY A 110 -5.18 -4.59 -8.27
N ILE A 111 -6.16 -3.83 -8.75
CA ILE A 111 -6.56 -2.54 -8.19
C ILE A 111 -8.03 -2.58 -7.84
N ALA A 112 -8.38 -2.32 -6.58
CA ALA A 112 -9.76 -2.09 -6.16
C ALA A 112 -9.91 -0.73 -5.47
N GLN A 113 -11.11 -0.15 -5.47
CA GLN A 113 -11.39 1.03 -4.64
C GLN A 113 -12.10 0.60 -3.37
N GLU A 114 -11.54 0.96 -2.22
CA GLU A 114 -12.15 0.72 -0.92
C GLU A 114 -12.27 2.02 -0.13
N LYS A 115 -13.25 2.05 0.77
CA LYS A 115 -13.55 3.21 1.59
C LYS A 115 -12.83 3.08 2.92
N THR A 116 -11.93 4.01 3.23
CA THR A 116 -11.09 3.98 4.44
C THR A 116 -10.98 5.36 5.10
N PRO A 117 -10.78 5.44 6.43
CA PRO A 117 -10.54 6.71 7.11
C PRO A 117 -9.18 7.32 6.74
N VAL A 118 -9.22 8.42 5.99
CA VAL A 118 -8.03 9.20 5.56
C VAL A 118 -7.93 10.52 6.30
N TRP A 119 -6.72 11.10 6.34
CA TRP A 119 -6.51 12.46 6.83
C TRP A 119 -7.02 13.49 5.82
N ARG A 120 -7.85 14.42 6.28
CA ARG A 120 -8.33 15.59 5.53
C ARG A 120 -8.04 16.86 6.32
N SER A 121 -7.73 17.92 5.60
CA SER A 121 -7.54 19.26 6.15
C SER A 121 -8.46 20.26 5.45
N TRP A 122 -8.94 21.25 6.19
CA TRP A 122 -9.70 22.38 5.66
C TRP A 122 -9.26 23.66 6.36
N LYS A 123 -9.49 24.81 5.71
CA LYS A 123 -9.21 26.11 6.33
C LYS A 123 -10.11 26.27 7.55
N ALA A 124 -9.52 26.72 8.66
CA ALA A 124 -10.29 27.08 9.84
C ALA A 124 -11.25 28.23 9.50
N LYS A 125 -12.38 28.29 10.22
CA LYS A 125 -13.39 29.33 9.99
C LYS A 125 -12.78 30.73 10.16
N GLY A 126 -13.02 31.62 9.19
CA GLY A 126 -12.47 32.99 9.19
C GLY A 126 -11.04 33.09 8.66
N GLN A 127 -10.47 32.00 8.15
CA GLN A 127 -9.13 31.96 7.53
C GLN A 127 -9.20 31.78 6.00
N GLU A 128 -10.38 31.91 5.40
CA GLU A 128 -10.63 31.56 3.99
C GLU A 128 -9.77 32.40 3.03
N HIS A 129 -9.54 33.66 3.38
CA HIS A 129 -8.79 34.65 2.60
C HIS A 129 -7.39 34.95 3.13
N ALA A 130 -6.95 34.26 4.19
CA ALA A 130 -5.61 34.45 4.73
C ALA A 130 -4.54 33.89 3.78
N ALA A 131 -3.40 34.58 3.66
CA ALA A 131 -2.25 34.10 2.88
C ALA A 131 -1.63 32.84 3.49
N HIS A 132 -1.62 32.74 4.83
CA HIS A 132 -1.19 31.58 5.59
C HIS A 132 -2.32 31.12 6.52
N PRO A 133 -3.34 30.45 5.99
CA PRO A 133 -4.51 30.06 6.77
C PRO A 133 -4.15 28.98 7.79
N HIS A 134 -4.68 29.12 9.00
CA HIS A 134 -4.72 28.00 9.93
C HIS A 134 -5.59 26.88 9.37
N MET A 135 -5.10 25.65 9.46
CA MET A 135 -5.77 24.47 8.93
C MET A 135 -6.27 23.61 10.08
N GLU A 136 -7.54 23.24 10.01
CA GLU A 136 -8.13 22.20 10.82
C GLU A 136 -7.96 20.84 10.14
N TRP A 137 -7.94 19.77 10.93
CA TRP A 137 -7.67 18.42 10.46
C TRP A 137 -8.60 17.41 11.11
N GLY A 138 -8.93 16.37 10.36
CA GLY A 138 -9.70 15.24 10.88
C GLY A 138 -9.58 14.01 10.00
N ARG A 139 -10.08 12.89 10.55
CA ARG A 139 -10.29 11.67 9.77
C ARG A 139 -11.63 11.76 9.06
N GLN A 140 -11.63 11.52 7.75
CA GLN A 140 -12.84 11.41 6.95
C GLN A 140 -12.75 10.17 6.08
N MET A 141 -13.89 9.56 5.76
CA MET A 141 -13.90 8.43 4.85
C MET A 141 -13.59 8.90 3.43
N GLY A 142 -12.60 8.27 2.80
CA GLY A 142 -12.25 8.48 1.40
C GLY A 142 -12.19 7.15 0.65
N PHE A 143 -12.47 7.19 -0.65
CA PHE A 143 -12.18 6.06 -1.54
C PHE A 143 -10.73 6.13 -1.96
N VAL A 144 -9.97 5.07 -1.68
CA VAL A 144 -8.56 4.95 -2.07
C VAL A 144 -8.35 3.70 -2.90
N ASN A 145 -7.29 3.71 -3.71
CA ASN A 145 -6.89 2.52 -4.46
C ASN A 145 -6.17 1.54 -3.53
N HIS A 146 -6.65 0.31 -3.48
CA HIS A 146 -6.00 -0.84 -2.85
C HIS A 146 -5.31 -1.65 -3.94
N PHE A 147 -4.00 -1.80 -3.80
CA PHE A 147 -3.17 -2.60 -4.71
C PHE A 147 -2.98 -4.00 -4.12
N TYR A 148 -3.28 -5.02 -4.92
CA TYR A 148 -3.05 -6.42 -4.62
C TYR A 148 -1.93 -6.92 -5.53
N PHE A 149 -0.89 -7.49 -4.92
CA PHE A 149 0.20 -8.12 -5.66
C PHE A 149 0.03 -9.62 -5.48
N TYR A 150 -0.28 -10.29 -6.59
CA TYR A 150 -0.41 -11.74 -6.68
C TYR A 150 0.84 -12.32 -7.31
#